data_AF-A0A371DSB7-F1
#
_entry.id   AF-A0A371DSB7-F1
#
_cell.length_a   1.000
_cell.length_b   1.000
_cell.length_c   1.000
_cell.angle_alpha   90.00
_cell.angle_beta   90.00
_cell.angle_gamma   90.00
#
_symmetry.space_group_name_H-M   'P 1'
#
loop_
_entity.id
_entity.type
_entity.pdbx_description
1 polymer ?
#
loop_
_entity_poly.entity_id
_entity_poly.type
_entity_poly.pdbx_seq_one_letter_code
_entity_poly.pdbx_strand_id
1 'polypeptide(L)'
;SPYQERLAAAELPPPGPDYFAARRALWLAPGEAPSRPTEANSSRRRLETLLATPDALEDDVIWQTGVDRVWRGLLGGARLKHPLPLTLVLKILQAGWIREGTWPKGAIAPDSDD
;
A
#
# COMPACT_ATOMS: atom_id res chain seq x y z
N SER A 1 -9.12 17.23 -2.75
CA SER A 1 -7.78 16.60 -2.68
C SER A 1 -6.76 17.66 -3.06
N PRO A 2 -5.59 17.77 -2.39
CA PRO A 2 -4.59 18.79 -2.68
C PRO A 2 -4.15 18.84 -4.15
N TYR A 3 -4.22 17.70 -4.86
CA TYR A 3 -4.02 17.67 -6.30
C TYR A 3 -5.13 18.37 -7.08
N GLN A 4 -6.40 18.12 -6.75
CA GLN A 4 -7.55 18.72 -7.44
C GLN A 4 -7.57 20.24 -7.29
N GLU A 5 -7.20 20.75 -6.11
CA GLU A 5 -7.08 22.20 -5.85
C GLU A 5 -5.99 22.82 -6.71
N ARG A 6 -4.79 22.21 -6.76
CA ARG A 6 -3.70 22.63 -7.64
C ARG A 6 -4.08 22.56 -9.12
N LEU A 7 -4.81 21.52 -9.52
CA LEU A 7 -5.29 21.36 -10.89
C LEU A 7 -6.29 22.46 -11.28
N ALA A 8 -7.21 22.80 -10.39
CA ALA A 8 -8.20 23.86 -10.62
C ALA A 8 -7.58 25.27 -10.67
N ALA A 9 -6.46 25.48 -9.95
CA ALA A 9 -5.76 26.76 -9.91
C ALA A 9 -4.69 26.93 -11.01
N ALA A 10 -4.31 25.86 -11.71
CA ALA A 10 -3.25 25.91 -12.71
C ALA A 10 -3.78 26.32 -14.10
N GLU A 11 -3.07 27.21 -14.77
CA GLU A 11 -3.26 27.43 -16.21
C GLU A 11 -2.53 26.32 -16.98
N LEU A 12 -3.32 25.46 -17.63
CA LEU A 12 -2.79 24.34 -18.42
C LEU A 12 -2.81 24.68 -19.92
N PRO A 13 -1.83 24.18 -20.70
CA PRO A 13 -1.83 24.36 -22.15
C PRO A 13 -3.03 23.65 -22.80
N PRO A 14 -3.30 23.85 -24.11
CA PRO A 14 -4.33 23.09 -24.81
C PRO A 14 -4.09 21.57 -24.74
N PRO A 15 -5.14 20.74 -24.85
CA PRO A 15 -5.00 19.28 -24.81
C PRO A 15 -3.96 18.74 -25.78
N GLY A 16 -3.05 17.92 -25.28
CA GLY A 16 -1.91 17.37 -26.02
C GLY A 16 -0.81 16.84 -25.10
N PRO A 17 0.36 16.47 -25.64
CA PRO A 17 1.50 16.00 -24.84
C PRO A 17 1.92 17.00 -23.75
N ASP A 18 1.91 18.30 -24.07
CA ASP A 18 2.27 19.37 -23.13
C ASP A 18 1.26 19.48 -21.99
N TYR A 19 -0.03 19.27 -22.28
CA TYR A 19 -1.07 19.19 -21.24
C TYR A 19 -0.84 18.01 -20.31
N PHE A 20 -0.49 16.84 -20.86
CA PHE A 20 -0.16 15.68 -20.04
C PHE A 20 1.06 15.95 -19.16
N ALA A 21 2.13 16.52 -19.72
CA ALA A 21 3.34 16.85 -18.98
C ALA A 21 3.07 17.86 -17.85
N ALA A 22 2.33 18.94 -18.14
CA ALA A 22 1.94 19.95 -17.17
C ALA A 22 1.08 19.37 -16.04
N ARG A 23 0.06 18.58 -16.39
CA ARG A 23 -0.81 17.91 -15.41
C ARG A 23 -0.03 16.91 -14.55
N ARG A 24 0.89 16.15 -15.15
CA ARG A 24 1.76 15.20 -14.44
C ARG A 24 2.69 15.92 -13.46
N ALA A 25 3.23 17.08 -13.84
CA ALA A 25 4.06 17.88 -12.93
C ALA A 25 3.27 18.32 -11.67
N LEU A 26 2.00 18.74 -11.84
CA LEU A 26 1.12 19.07 -10.71
C LEU A 26 0.79 17.86 -9.83
N TRP A 27 0.61 16.68 -10.44
CA TRP A 27 0.36 15.44 -9.70
C TRP A 27 1.58 15.03 -8.85
N LEU A 28 2.77 15.13 -9.43
CA LEU A 28 4.02 14.73 -8.77
C LEU A 28 4.55 15.75 -7.76
N ALA A 29 4.07 17.00 -7.82
CA ALA A 29 4.49 18.01 -6.87
C ALA A 29 4.15 17.56 -5.42
N PRO A 30 5.09 17.70 -4.47
CA PRO A 30 4.91 17.24 -3.10
C PRO A 30 3.72 17.96 -2.44
N GLY A 31 2.94 17.21 -1.65
CA GLY A 31 1.87 17.78 -0.84
C GLY A 31 2.39 18.58 0.34
N GLU A 32 1.54 19.44 0.90
CA GLU A 32 1.86 20.40 1.97
C GLU A 32 2.31 19.75 3.30
N ALA A 33 2.01 18.46 3.48
CA ALA A 33 2.54 17.67 4.59
C ALA A 33 2.91 16.26 4.10
N PRO A 34 4.21 15.92 3.98
CA PRO A 34 4.58 14.52 3.82
C PRO A 34 4.09 13.73 5.02
N SER A 35 3.53 12.53 4.76
CA SER A 35 3.08 11.59 5.79
C SER A 35 4.21 11.37 6.79
N ARG A 36 4.12 11.93 8.00
CA ARG A 36 5.13 11.68 9.02
C ARG A 36 5.06 10.21 9.43
N PRO A 37 6.21 9.51 9.51
CA PRO A 37 6.24 8.15 10.04
C PRO A 37 5.57 8.15 11.42
N THR A 38 4.47 7.41 11.55
CA THR A 38 3.83 7.24 12.86
C THR A 38 4.71 6.36 13.72
N GLU A 39 4.94 6.75 14.97
CA GLU A 39 5.65 5.91 15.93
C GLU A 39 4.98 4.54 16.06
N ALA A 40 5.80 3.49 16.15
CA ALA A 40 5.27 2.13 16.22
C ALA A 40 4.64 1.89 17.60
N ASN A 41 3.31 1.78 17.63
CA ASN A 41 2.55 1.33 18.79
C ASN A 41 2.77 -0.19 19.04
N SER A 42 2.37 -0.68 20.20
CA SER A 42 2.55 -2.07 20.62
C SER A 42 1.95 -3.08 19.63
N SER A 43 0.78 -2.78 19.06
CA SER A 43 0.11 -3.64 18.08
C SER A 43 0.90 -3.73 16.77
N ARG A 44 1.41 -2.60 16.29
CA ARG A 44 2.28 -2.54 15.11
C ARG A 44 3.58 -3.32 15.34
N ARG A 45 4.25 -3.11 16.48
CA ARG A 45 5.49 -3.84 16.80
C ARG A 45 5.26 -5.36 16.83
N ARG A 46 4.14 -5.81 17.41
CA ARG A 46 3.77 -7.23 17.41
C ARG A 46 3.58 -7.78 16.01
N LEU A 47 2.90 -7.06 15.12
CA LEU A 47 2.74 -7.47 13.71
C LEU A 47 4.09 -7.49 12.98
N GLU A 48 4.93 -6.49 13.19
CA GLU A 48 6.28 -6.43 12.60
C GLU A 48 7.13 -7.62 13.05
N THR A 49 7.09 -7.98 14.34
CA THR A 49 7.80 -9.14 14.88
C THR A 49 7.28 -10.46 14.29
N LEU A 50 5.96 -10.65 14.24
CA LEU A 50 5.37 -11.86 13.68
C LEU A 50 5.75 -12.06 12.20
N LEU A 51 5.72 -10.97 11.42
CA LEU A 51 6.01 -10.99 9.98
C LEU A 51 7.50 -10.82 9.63
N ALA A 52 8.37 -10.78 10.64
CA ALA A 52 9.82 -10.84 10.50
C ALA A 52 10.36 -12.28 10.60
N THR A 53 9.57 -13.22 11.14
CA THR A 53 9.95 -14.64 11.19
C THR A 53 10.11 -15.20 9.77
N PRO A 54 11.12 -16.06 9.52
CA PRO A 54 11.21 -16.82 8.27
C PRO A 54 9.92 -17.59 8.00
N ASP A 55 9.50 -17.66 6.74
CA ASP A 55 8.28 -18.36 6.30
C ASP A 55 6.95 -17.88 6.95
N ALA A 56 6.97 -16.74 7.64
CA ALA A 56 5.80 -16.18 8.34
C ALA A 56 4.56 -15.96 7.45
N LEU A 57 4.76 -15.78 6.15
CA LEU A 57 3.66 -15.57 5.21
C LEU A 57 2.83 -16.84 4.98
N GLU A 58 3.45 -18.01 5.16
CA GLU A 58 2.83 -19.32 4.94
C GLU A 58 2.51 -20.06 6.24
N ASP A 59 3.09 -19.63 7.35
CA ASP A 59 2.87 -20.21 8.68
C ASP A 59 1.44 -19.96 9.20
N ASP A 60 0.70 -21.06 9.43
CA ASP A 60 -0.68 -21.02 9.91
C ASP A 60 -0.83 -20.60 11.37
N VAL A 61 0.17 -20.86 12.21
CA VAL A 61 0.17 -20.42 13.61
C VAL A 61 0.31 -18.90 13.65
N ILE A 62 1.23 -18.33 12.88
CA ILE A 62 1.41 -16.88 12.76
C ILE A 62 0.11 -16.23 12.22
N TRP A 63 -0.51 -16.85 11.23
CA TRP A 63 -1.78 -16.40 10.68
C TRP A 63 -2.88 -16.30 11.73
N GLN A 64 -3.11 -17.39 12.46
CA GLN A 64 -4.14 -17.49 13.50
C GLN A 64 -3.85 -16.63 14.74
N THR A 65 -2.58 -16.28 14.97
CA THR A 65 -2.17 -15.41 16.08
C THR A 65 -2.67 -13.97 15.92
N GLY A 66 -3.09 -13.57 14.71
CA GLY A 66 -3.83 -12.32 14.50
C GLY A 66 -3.59 -11.61 13.18
N VAL A 67 -2.79 -12.17 12.26
CA VAL A 67 -2.62 -11.62 10.91
C VAL A 67 -3.94 -11.71 10.14
N ASP A 68 -4.70 -12.80 10.33
CA ASP A 68 -6.00 -13.04 9.69
C ASP A 68 -7.01 -11.90 9.96
N ARG A 69 -7.07 -11.43 11.21
CA ARG A 69 -7.99 -10.38 11.63
C ARG A 69 -7.64 -9.05 10.97
N VAL A 70 -6.35 -8.74 10.86
CA VAL A 70 -5.89 -7.51 10.20
C VAL A 70 -6.18 -7.59 8.71
N TRP A 71 -5.89 -8.72 8.08
CA TRP A 71 -6.20 -8.97 6.67
C TRP A 71 -7.70 -8.82 6.35
N ARG A 72 -8.59 -9.45 7.14
CA ARG A 72 -10.05 -9.30 6.99
C ARG A 72 -10.49 -7.85 7.15
N GLY A 73 -9.89 -7.12 8.10
CA GLY A 73 -10.16 -5.70 8.30
C GLY A 73 -9.78 -4.86 7.08
N LEU A 74 -8.61 -5.14 6.48
CA LEU A 74 -8.15 -4.46 5.26
C LEU A 74 -9.09 -4.73 4.08
N LEU A 75 -9.47 -5.99 3.84
CA LEU A 75 -10.41 -6.34 2.76
C LEU A 75 -11.81 -5.77 2.98
N GLY A 76 -12.27 -5.69 4.23
CA GLY A 76 -13.55 -5.10 4.61
C GLY A 76 -13.58 -3.56 4.55
N GLY A 77 -12.49 -2.90 4.14
CA GLY A 77 -12.42 -1.44 4.09
C GLY A 77 -12.40 -0.77 5.47
N ALA A 78 -11.98 -1.49 6.52
CA ALA A 78 -11.91 -0.94 7.86
C ALA A 78 -10.90 0.22 7.91
N ARG A 79 -11.31 1.34 8.52
CA ARG A 79 -10.42 2.50 8.69
C ARG A 79 -9.36 2.16 9.73
N LEU A 80 -8.09 2.32 9.36
CA LEU A 80 -6.98 2.16 10.28
C LEU A 80 -6.98 3.29 11.32
N LYS A 81 -6.95 2.92 12.61
CA LYS A 81 -6.81 3.87 13.73
C LYS A 81 -5.44 4.57 13.71
N HIS A 82 -4.41 3.85 13.27
CA HIS A 82 -3.04 4.34 13.13
C HIS A 82 -2.52 3.96 11.73
N PRO A 83 -1.79 4.85 11.05
CA PRO A 83 -1.13 4.51 9.79
C PRO A 83 -0.22 3.29 9.94
N LEU A 84 -0.27 2.39 8.95
CA LEU A 84 0.63 1.24 8.85
C LEU A 84 1.61 1.44 7.70
N PRO A 85 2.88 1.02 7.83
CA PRO A 85 3.82 1.01 6.71
C PRO A 85 3.28 0.17 5.56
N LEU A 86 3.41 0.67 4.34
CA LEU A 86 2.94 -0.04 3.14
C LEU A 86 3.56 -1.44 3.02
N THR A 87 4.86 -1.56 3.30
CA THR A 87 5.56 -2.87 3.31
C THR A 87 4.88 -3.90 4.22
N LEU A 88 4.39 -3.46 5.38
CA LEU A 88 3.70 -4.35 6.33
C LEU A 88 2.32 -4.74 5.79
N VAL A 89 1.59 -3.79 5.21
CA VAL A 89 0.29 -4.03 4.56
C VAL A 89 0.44 -5.03 3.41
N LEU A 90 1.47 -4.86 2.56
CA LEU A 90 1.75 -5.78 1.44
C LEU A 90 2.01 -7.20 1.93
N LYS A 91 2.81 -7.39 2.99
CA LYS A 91 3.03 -8.71 3.59
C LYS A 91 1.74 -9.35 4.10
N ILE A 92 0.87 -8.57 4.76
CA ILE A 92 -0.42 -9.07 5.27
C ILE A 92 -1.33 -9.48 4.12
N LEU A 93 -1.41 -8.68 3.06
CA LEU A 93 -2.21 -8.99 1.86
C LEU A 93 -1.67 -10.24 1.16
N GLN A 94 -0.36 -10.33 0.96
CA GLN A 94 0.30 -11.49 0.36
C GLN A 94 0.03 -12.76 1.16
N ALA A 95 0.14 -12.73 2.50
CA ALA A 95 -0.19 -13.86 3.36
C ALA A 95 -1.65 -14.33 3.20
N GLY A 96 -2.58 -13.40 2.98
CA GLY A 96 -3.97 -13.73 2.68
C GLY A 96 -4.16 -14.35 1.30
N TRP A 97 -3.58 -13.75 0.26
CA TRP A 97 -3.66 -14.26 -1.12
C TRP A 97 -3.02 -15.64 -1.28
N ILE A 98 -1.94 -15.93 -0.54
CA ILE A 98 -1.33 -17.26 -0.50
C ILE A 98 -2.36 -18.30 -0.02
N ARG A 99 -3.16 -17.97 1.00
CA ARG A 99 -4.17 -18.87 1.57
C ARG A 99 -5.40 -19.02 0.71
N GLU A 100 -5.78 -17.96 0.00
CA GLU A 100 -6.85 -18.01 -0.99
C GLU A 100 -6.43 -18.68 -2.30
N GLY A 101 -5.15 -19.04 -2.46
CA GLY A 101 -4.61 -19.58 -3.71
C GLY A 101 -4.58 -18.55 -4.85
N THR A 102 -4.74 -17.27 -4.54
CA THR A 102 -4.75 -16.16 -5.51
C THR A 102 -3.36 -15.54 -5.68
N TRP A 103 -2.39 -15.91 -4.83
CA TRP A 103 -1.00 -15.49 -4.98
C TRP A 103 -0.27 -16.34 -6.04
N PRO A 104 0.31 -15.72 -7.09
CA PRO A 104 0.90 -16.45 -8.19
C PRO A 104 2.33 -16.90 -7.86
N LYS A 105 2.47 -17.90 -6.98
CA LYS A 105 3.78 -18.44 -6.57
C LYS A 105 4.57 -18.91 -7.79
N GLY A 106 5.78 -18.37 -7.95
CA GLY A 106 6.68 -18.75 -9.05
C GLY A 106 6.24 -18.26 -10.44
N ALA A 107 5.19 -17.44 -10.54
CA ALA A 107 4.86 -16.80 -11.80
C ALA A 107 5.92 -15.76 -12.13
N ILE A 108 6.41 -15.83 -13.37
CA ILE A 108 7.33 -14.85 -13.94
C ILE A 108 6.46 -13.76 -14.56
N ALA A 109 6.69 -12.51 -14.15
CA ALA A 109 6.03 -11.39 -14.82
C ALA A 109 6.47 -11.39 -16.28
N PRO A 110 5.54 -11.25 -17.24
CA PRO A 110 5.93 -11.11 -18.64
C PRO A 110 6.83 -9.90 -18.80
N ASP A 111 7.71 -9.94 -19.80
CA ASP A 111 8.55 -8.80 -20.15
C ASP A 111 7.63 -7.60 -20.46
N SER A 112 8.03 -6.41 -19.97
CA SER A 112 7.26 -5.19 -20.18
C SER A 112 7.32 -4.81 -21.66
N ASP A 113 6.18 -4.55 -22.30
CA ASP A 113 6.08 -4.06 -23.69
C ASP A 113 6.51 -2.59 -23.85
N ASP A 114 7.27 -2.04 -22.89
CA ASP A 114 7.68 -0.63 -22.81
C ASP A 114 9.08 -0.38 -23.39
#